data_AF-A0A1S2KFI5-F1
#
_entry.id   AF-A0A1S2KFI5-F1
#
_cell.length_a   1.000
_cell.length_b   1.000
_cell.length_c   1.000
_cell.angle_alpha   90.00
_cell.angle_beta   90.00
_cell.angle_gamma   90.00
#
_symmetry.space_group_name_H-M   'P 1'
#
loop_
_entity.id
_entity.type
_entity.pdbx_description
1 polymer ?
#
loop_
_entity_poly.entity_id
_entity_poly.type
_entity_poly.pdbx_seq_one_letter_code
_entity_poly.pdbx_strand_id
1 'polypeptide(L)'
;MLGILTPPAQASSWSSSLSGVMPGYESRRWYDSGGTTTIKFTGCSSGTHKGAEVRLRKDTFGPDPAYATALFTQCFASSSSTSTGTWSDKGSGDYYFAVNEAGVNLKLTVRSLTVSY
;
A
#
# COMPACT_ATOMS: atom_id res chain seq x y z
N MET A 1 2.57 41.57 -3.57
CA MET A 1 1.89 40.28 -3.35
C MET A 1 2.98 39.20 -3.34
N LEU A 2 3.51 38.83 -2.16
CA LEU A 2 4.47 37.72 -2.06
C LEU A 2 3.69 36.41 -2.18
N GLY A 3 3.85 35.72 -3.31
CA GLY A 3 3.37 34.36 -3.48
C GLY A 3 4.22 33.42 -2.64
N ILE A 4 3.67 32.95 -1.52
CA ILE A 4 4.20 31.81 -0.79
C ILE A 4 4.09 30.58 -1.70
N LEU A 5 5.19 30.21 -2.34
CA LEU A 5 5.39 28.85 -2.82
C LEU A 5 5.49 27.97 -1.57
N THR A 6 4.36 27.50 -1.04
CA THR A 6 4.39 26.35 -0.14
C THR A 6 5.01 25.22 -0.95
N PRO A 7 6.21 24.72 -0.59
CA PRO A 7 6.71 23.52 -1.24
C PRO A 7 5.62 22.46 -1.10
N PRO A 8 5.38 21.61 -2.12
CA PRO A 8 4.48 20.49 -1.93
C PRO A 8 4.94 19.78 -0.66
N ALA A 9 4.02 19.50 0.26
CA ALA A 9 4.30 18.72 1.45
C ALA A 9 5.17 17.54 1.00
N GLN A 10 6.42 17.49 1.47
CA GLN A 10 7.34 16.47 1.01
C GLN A 10 6.77 15.13 1.45
N ALA A 11 6.07 14.47 0.54
CA ALA A 11 5.54 13.13 0.75
C ALA A 11 6.74 12.25 1.07
N SER A 12 6.77 11.74 2.30
CA SER A 12 7.72 10.74 2.70
C SER A 12 7.45 9.48 1.88
N SER A 13 8.49 8.75 1.52
CA SER A 13 8.30 7.54 0.74
C SER A 13 9.33 6.48 1.07
N TRP A 14 8.92 5.23 0.86
CA TRP A 14 9.82 4.10 0.92
C TRP A 14 9.45 3.09 -0.16
N SER A 15 10.46 2.33 -0.60
CA SER A 15 10.30 1.28 -1.60
C SER A 15 10.81 -0.05 -1.07
N SER A 16 10.25 -1.14 -1.56
CA SER A 16 10.64 -2.50 -1.18
C SER A 16 10.20 -3.51 -2.25
N SER A 17 10.23 -4.80 -1.90
CA SER A 17 9.68 -5.89 -2.69
C SER A 17 9.07 -6.94 -1.76
N LEU A 18 8.12 -7.72 -2.26
CA LEU A 18 7.52 -8.84 -1.52
C LEU A 18 7.90 -10.14 -2.22
N SER A 19 8.38 -11.13 -1.46
CA SER A 19 8.68 -12.45 -2.02
C SER A 19 7.87 -13.49 -1.29
N GLY A 20 6.85 -14.01 -1.97
CA GLY A 20 6.11 -15.16 -1.48
C GLY A 20 5.33 -14.95 -0.19
N VAL A 21 4.81 -13.73 0.04
CA VAL A 21 4.06 -13.41 1.24
C VAL A 21 2.68 -14.08 1.21
N MET A 22 2.22 -14.50 2.39
CA MET A 22 0.93 -15.18 2.57
C MET A 22 -0.20 -14.17 2.87
N PRO A 23 -1.47 -14.58 2.71
CA PRO A 23 -2.62 -13.83 3.21
C PRO A 23 -2.42 -13.33 4.65
N GLY A 24 -2.76 -12.06 4.89
CA GLY A 24 -2.57 -11.42 6.20
C GLY A 24 -1.17 -10.84 6.43
N TYR A 25 -0.29 -10.85 5.42
CA TYR A 25 1.01 -10.17 5.52
C TYR A 25 0.81 -8.67 5.79
N GLU A 26 1.50 -8.17 6.82
CA GLU A 26 1.62 -6.75 7.15
C GLU A 26 2.97 -6.19 6.69
N SER A 27 2.95 -5.00 6.11
CA SER A 27 4.18 -4.26 5.82
C SER A 27 4.90 -3.78 7.10
N ARG A 28 6.08 -3.19 6.92
CA ARG A 28 6.62 -2.28 7.95
C ARG A 28 5.59 -1.18 8.27
N ARG A 29 5.64 -0.70 9.51
CA ARG A 29 4.92 0.50 9.93
C ARG A 29 5.65 1.77 9.45
N TRP A 30 4.91 2.86 9.28
CA TRP A 30 5.47 4.19 9.06
C TRP A 30 4.56 5.24 9.70
N TYR A 31 5.18 6.30 10.23
CA TYR A 31 4.45 7.46 10.71
C TYR A 31 4.13 8.39 9.54
N ASP A 32 2.87 8.80 9.43
CA ASP A 32 2.39 9.76 8.43
C ASP A 32 1.72 10.93 9.18
N SER A 33 2.11 12.17 8.84
CA SER A 33 1.61 13.40 9.48
C SER A 33 0.20 13.80 9.02
N GLY A 34 -0.43 13.03 8.14
CA GLY A 34 -1.73 13.25 7.55
C GLY A 34 -1.64 13.52 6.04
N GLY A 35 -2.79 13.52 5.37
CA GLY A 35 -2.87 13.70 3.92
C GLY A 35 -3.18 12.40 3.19
N THR A 36 -2.48 12.19 2.07
CA THR A 36 -2.80 11.11 1.12
C THR A 36 -1.69 10.07 1.11
N THR A 37 -2.03 8.82 1.44
CA THR A 37 -1.14 7.69 1.17
C THR A 37 -1.43 7.10 -0.20
N THR A 38 -0.39 6.85 -0.97
CA THR A 38 -0.43 6.12 -2.24
C THR A 38 0.47 4.89 -2.17
N ILE A 39 -0.08 3.72 -2.47
CA ILE A 39 0.66 2.46 -2.55
C ILE A 39 0.66 1.98 -3.98
N LYS A 40 1.83 1.62 -4.49
CA LYS A 40 2.02 1.09 -5.85
C LYS A 40 2.69 -0.26 -5.79
N PHE A 41 2.12 -1.26 -6.46
CA PHE A 41 2.77 -2.55 -6.70
C PHE A 41 3.07 -2.68 -8.18
N THR A 42 4.29 -3.08 -8.52
CA THR A 42 4.77 -3.29 -9.89
C THR A 42 5.27 -4.71 -10.04
N GLY A 43 4.81 -5.41 -11.09
CA GLY A 43 5.23 -6.77 -11.41
C GLY A 43 4.83 -7.80 -10.34
N CYS A 44 3.55 -8.12 -10.28
CA CYS A 44 2.97 -9.09 -9.35
C CYS A 44 2.93 -10.51 -9.94
N SER A 45 3.08 -11.51 -9.06
CA SER A 45 2.88 -12.93 -9.39
C SER A 45 2.26 -13.66 -8.21
N SER A 46 1.24 -14.49 -8.48
CA SER A 46 0.52 -15.27 -7.45
C SER A 46 -0.10 -16.55 -8.02
N GLY A 47 0.73 -17.38 -8.67
CA GLY A 47 0.25 -18.61 -9.33
C GLY A 47 -0.88 -18.32 -10.33
N THR A 48 -2.01 -19.00 -10.17
CA THR A 48 -3.23 -18.83 -10.98
C THR A 48 -4.02 -17.56 -10.64
N HIS A 49 -3.83 -16.98 -9.45
CA HIS A 49 -4.57 -15.80 -9.00
C HIS A 49 -3.93 -14.52 -9.55
N LYS A 50 -4.76 -13.61 -10.08
CA LYS A 50 -4.34 -12.35 -10.74
C LYS A 50 -4.94 -11.11 -10.05
N GLY A 51 -4.98 -11.16 -8.73
CA GLY A 51 -5.45 -10.06 -7.89
C GLY A 51 -4.73 -10.06 -6.56
N ALA A 52 -4.45 -8.86 -6.04
CA ALA A 52 -3.97 -8.65 -4.68
C ALA A 52 -4.86 -7.61 -4.01
N GLU A 53 -5.51 -7.98 -2.92
CA GLU A 53 -6.25 -7.04 -2.08
C GLU A 53 -5.26 -6.33 -1.17
N VAL A 54 -5.19 -5.01 -1.24
CA VAL A 54 -4.33 -4.17 -0.41
C VAL A 54 -5.21 -3.29 0.45
N ARG A 55 -5.05 -3.38 1.76
CA ARG A 55 -5.80 -2.57 2.72
C ARG A 55 -4.84 -1.73 3.55
N LEU A 56 -5.08 -0.43 3.61
CA LEU A 56 -4.39 0.44 4.55
C LEU A 56 -5.00 0.27 5.95
N ARG A 57 -4.15 0.16 6.97
CA ARG A 57 -4.51 0.06 8.38
C ARG A 57 -3.81 1.16 9.16
N LYS A 58 -4.50 1.73 10.16
CA LYS A 58 -3.90 2.62 11.14
C LYS A 58 -3.58 1.82 12.40
N ASP A 59 -2.33 1.83 12.81
CA ASP A 59 -1.88 1.18 14.04
C ASP A 59 -2.35 2.03 15.22
N THR A 60 -3.29 1.51 16.00
CA THR A 60 -3.85 2.22 17.17
C THR A 60 -4.04 1.25 18.33
N PHE A 61 -4.11 1.80 19.54
CA PHE A 61 -4.43 0.98 20.69
C PHE A 61 -5.89 0.49 20.61
N GLY A 62 -6.09 -0.79 20.31
CA GLY A 62 -7.39 -1.41 20.08
C GLY A 62 -7.45 -2.09 18.71
N PRO A 63 -8.66 -2.29 18.13
CA PRO A 63 -8.76 -2.78 16.76
C PRO A 63 -8.30 -1.69 15.78
N ASP A 64 -7.31 -2.02 14.96
CA ASP A 64 -6.78 -1.09 13.95
C ASP A 64 -7.84 -0.65 12.94
N PRO A 65 -8.12 0.68 12.84
CA PRO A 65 -9.00 1.20 11.82
C PRO A 65 -8.58 0.75 10.43
N ALA A 66 -9.53 0.14 9.73
CA ALA A 66 -9.39 -0.31 8.36
C ALA A 66 -9.91 0.76 7.40
N TYR A 67 -9.13 1.07 6.37
CA TYR A 67 -9.58 1.88 5.24
C TYR A 67 -10.08 1.00 4.10
N ALA A 68 -10.61 1.61 3.05
CA ALA A 68 -11.12 0.90 1.88
C ALA A 68 -10.07 -0.08 1.32
N THR A 69 -10.50 -1.29 0.93
CA THR A 69 -9.62 -2.24 0.24
C THR A 69 -9.47 -1.82 -1.22
N ALA A 70 -8.23 -1.76 -1.71
CA ALA A 70 -7.93 -1.62 -3.13
C ALA A 70 -7.61 -2.98 -3.74
N LEU A 71 -8.22 -3.31 -4.88
CA LEU A 71 -7.91 -4.53 -5.62
C LEU A 71 -6.90 -4.26 -6.73
N PHE A 72 -5.69 -4.80 -6.58
CA PHE A 72 -4.59 -4.63 -7.52
C PHE A 72 -4.57 -5.79 -8.52
N THR A 73 -4.97 -5.53 -9.76
CA THR A 73 -4.97 -6.53 -10.86
C THR A 73 -3.96 -6.18 -11.96
N GLN A 74 -3.79 -4.88 -12.26
CA GLN A 74 -2.92 -4.41 -13.33
C GLN A 74 -1.46 -4.84 -13.17
N CYS A 75 -0.93 -4.92 -11.94
CA CYS A 75 0.44 -5.33 -11.71
C CYS A 75 0.75 -6.78 -12.14
N PHE A 76 -0.28 -7.61 -12.36
CA PHE A 76 -0.13 -8.98 -12.86
C PHE A 76 -0.03 -9.06 -14.39
N ALA A 77 -0.29 -7.96 -15.13
CA ALA A 77 -0.29 -7.96 -16.58
C ALA A 77 1.12 -8.13 -17.18
N SER A 78 2.14 -7.58 -16.52
CA SER A 78 3.54 -7.75 -16.91
C SER A 78 4.48 -7.41 -15.75
N SER A 79 5.78 -7.68 -15.91
CA SER A 79 6.79 -7.38 -14.89
C SER A 79 7.03 -5.88 -14.65
N SER A 80 6.52 -5.00 -15.53
CA SER A 80 6.59 -3.54 -15.42
C SER A 80 5.23 -2.87 -15.22
N SER A 81 4.13 -3.64 -15.32
CA SER A 81 2.78 -3.10 -15.08
C SER A 81 2.59 -2.78 -13.61
N THR A 82 1.86 -1.70 -13.33
CA THR A 82 1.70 -1.15 -11.99
C THR A 82 0.21 -1.04 -11.63
N SER A 83 -0.13 -1.44 -10.41
CA SER A 83 -1.40 -1.12 -9.76
C SER A 83 -1.17 -0.01 -8.73
N THR A 84 -2.17 0.83 -8.50
CA THR A 84 -2.09 1.97 -7.58
C THR A 84 -3.36 2.04 -6.75
N GLY A 85 -3.18 2.20 -5.44
CA GLY A 85 -4.24 2.51 -4.49
C GLY A 85 -3.91 3.83 -3.80
N THR A 86 -4.94 4.62 -3.51
CA THR A 86 -4.82 5.93 -2.89
C THR A 86 -5.86 6.07 -1.77
N TRP A 87 -5.41 6.53 -0.61
CA TRP A 87 -6.24 6.73 0.58
C TRP A 87 -6.04 8.16 1.08
N SER A 88 -7.07 8.99 0.95
CA SER A 88 -7.15 10.33 1.53
C SER A 88 -7.79 10.29 2.93
N ASP A 89 -7.78 11.43 3.64
CA ASP A 89 -8.61 11.68 4.82
C ASP A 89 -8.42 10.72 6.01
N LYS A 90 -7.23 10.13 6.12
CA LYS A 90 -6.87 9.20 7.21
C LYS A 90 -6.34 9.88 8.48
N GLY A 91 -5.96 11.15 8.39
CA GLY A 91 -5.32 11.90 9.48
C GLY A 91 -3.90 11.39 9.80
N SER A 92 -3.28 11.98 10.82
CA SER A 92 -1.94 11.61 11.26
C SER A 92 -1.93 10.32 12.09
N GLY A 93 -0.81 9.61 12.10
CA GLY A 93 -0.58 8.42 12.93
C GLY A 93 0.35 7.41 12.26
N ASP A 94 0.48 6.24 12.89
CA ASP A 94 1.23 5.11 12.34
C ASP A 94 0.34 4.26 11.44
N TYR A 95 0.89 3.86 10.30
CA TYR A 95 0.18 3.09 9.27
C TYR A 95 1.00 1.90 8.81
N TYR A 96 0.28 0.87 8.35
CA TYR A 96 0.82 -0.24 7.58
C TYR A 96 -0.19 -0.65 6.52
N PHE A 97 0.24 -1.42 5.52
CA PHE A 97 -0.70 -2.09 4.63
C PHE A 97 -0.70 -3.60 4.88
N ALA A 98 -1.87 -4.20 4.73
CA ALA A 98 -2.07 -5.63 4.79
C ALA A 98 -2.50 -6.17 3.42
N VAL A 99 -2.10 -7.40 3.10
CA VAL A 99 -2.37 -8.01 1.80
C VAL A 99 -3.18 -9.29 1.91
N ASN A 100 -4.22 -9.40 1.07
CA ASN A 100 -5.09 -10.57 0.94
C ASN A 100 -5.63 -11.07 2.28
N GLU A 101 -6.05 -10.18 3.19
CA GLU A 101 -6.38 -10.53 4.58
C GLU A 101 -7.46 -11.62 4.72
N ALA A 102 -8.40 -11.71 3.78
CA ALA A 102 -9.45 -12.73 3.75
C ALA A 102 -9.11 -13.94 2.85
N GLY A 103 -7.93 -13.96 2.22
CA GLY A 103 -7.52 -14.99 1.28
C GLY A 103 -7.00 -16.26 1.95
N VAL A 104 -6.99 -17.37 1.21
CA VAL A 104 -6.40 -18.65 1.65
C VAL A 104 -5.45 -19.19 0.59
N ASN A 105 -4.25 -19.63 1.00
CA ASN A 105 -3.22 -20.18 0.10
C ASN A 105 -2.84 -19.29 -1.10
N LEU A 106 -2.93 -17.96 -0.94
CA LEU A 106 -2.56 -16.97 -1.97
C LEU A 106 -1.16 -16.42 -1.73
N LYS A 107 -0.15 -17.09 -2.28
CA LYS A 107 1.25 -16.64 -2.20
C LYS A 107 1.51 -15.50 -3.18
N LEU A 108 1.75 -14.29 -2.68
CA LEU A 108 2.01 -13.11 -3.51
C LEU A 108 3.51 -12.77 -3.54
N THR A 109 4.03 -12.53 -4.75
CA THR A 109 5.32 -11.90 -4.99
C THR A 109 5.10 -10.59 -5.72
N VAL A 110 5.77 -9.53 -5.28
CA VAL A 110 5.74 -8.19 -5.87
C VAL A 110 7.18 -7.77 -6.14
N ARG A 111 7.51 -7.54 -7.41
CA ARG A 111 8.86 -7.18 -7.83
C ARG A 111 9.34 -5.87 -7.22
N SER A 112 8.49 -4.85 -7.23
CA SER A 112 8.75 -3.56 -6.61
C SER A 112 7.46 -3.00 -6.04
N LEU A 113 7.56 -2.42 -4.85
CA LEU A 113 6.49 -1.65 -4.26
C LEU A 113 7.01 -0.30 -3.78
N THR A 114 6.15 0.71 -3.83
CA THR A 114 6.43 2.04 -3.30
C THR A 114 5.23 2.52 -2.50
N VAL A 115 5.51 3.08 -1.33
CA VAL A 115 4.53 3.78 -0.50
C VAL A 115 4.96 5.24 -0.43
N SER A 116 4.04 6.15 -0.73
CA SER A 116 4.22 7.60 -0.61
C SER A 116 3.13 8.14 0.32
N TYR A 117 3.50 8.98 1.28
CA TYR A 117 2.65 9.37 2.39
C TYR A 117 3.02 10.77 2.92
#